data_AF-A0A0J7YMI0-F1
#
_entry.id   AF-A0A0J7YMI0-F1
#
_cell.length_a   1.000
_cell.length_b   1.000
_cell.length_c   1.000
_cell.angle_alpha   90.00
_cell.angle_beta   90.00
_cell.angle_gamma   90.00
#
_symmetry.space_group_name_H-M   'P 1'
#
loop_
_entity.id
_entity.type
_entity.pdbx_description
1 polymer ?
#
loop_
_entity_poly.entity_id
_entity_poly.type
_entity_poly.pdbx_seq_one_letter_code
_entity_poly.pdbx_strand_id
1 'polypeptide(L)'
;FVQGCSECNIQYNSMISSVELLKCFSSEIRCTSECGTITIESCADITFTFPTSSSAVLIVCTNSRNVLLRADRDGQIVKETVISIKDQQGEGEGEGEGFSEMANAAPLQHPQIRTLWDGSSFDSQPIERDNAHVSGHIRNLNG
;
A
#
# COMPACT_ATOMS: atom_id res chain seq x y z
N PHE A 1 -2.46 14.26 -4.45
CA PHE A 1 -1.27 13.57 -4.98
C PHE A 1 -0.04 14.13 -4.28
N VAL A 2 0.80 13.27 -3.70
CA VAL A 2 2.03 13.63 -2.97
C VAL A 2 3.14 12.73 -3.49
N GLN A 3 4.23 13.31 -3.99
CA GLN A 3 5.29 12.55 -4.64
C GLN A 3 6.67 13.09 -4.30
N GLY A 4 7.62 12.19 -4.06
CA GLY A 4 9.03 12.54 -3.84
C GLY A 4 9.27 13.35 -2.57
N CYS A 5 8.31 13.36 -1.65
CA CYS A 5 8.41 14.07 -0.38
C CYS A 5 9.21 13.24 0.64
N SER A 6 10.15 13.88 1.32
CA SER A 6 10.87 13.30 2.44
C SER A 6 10.78 14.23 3.65
N GLU A 7 10.66 13.66 4.85
CA GLU A 7 10.65 14.43 6.11
C GLU A 7 9.56 15.50 6.16
N CYS A 8 8.41 15.23 5.54
CA CYS A 8 7.30 16.17 5.44
C CYS A 8 6.23 15.88 6.49
N ASN A 9 5.60 16.94 7.00
CA ASN A 9 4.33 16.86 7.73
C ASN A 9 3.26 17.54 6.89
N ILE A 10 2.36 16.76 6.29
CA ILE A 10 1.33 17.23 5.37
C ILE A 10 -0.02 17.04 6.03
N GLN A 11 -0.72 18.14 6.30
CA GLN A 11 -2.09 18.12 6.75
C GLN A 11 -3.01 18.70 5.70
N TYR A 12 -4.13 18.03 5.43
CA TYR A 12 -5.18 18.56 4.58
C TYR A 12 -6.55 18.39 5.24
N ASN A 13 -7.39 19.40 5.04
CA ASN A 13 -8.76 19.45 5.56
C ASN A 13 -9.74 19.58 4.40
N SER A 14 -9.98 18.48 3.71
CA SER A 14 -10.90 18.41 2.58
C SER A 14 -11.41 16.98 2.45
N MET A 15 -12.65 16.83 1.97
CA MET A 15 -13.16 15.52 1.53
C MET A 15 -12.43 15.15 0.25
N ILE A 16 -11.60 14.11 0.30
CA ILE A 16 -10.81 13.66 -0.83
C ILE A 16 -11.15 12.20 -1.12
N SER A 17 -11.64 11.95 -2.33
CA SER A 17 -11.97 10.59 -2.79
C SER A 17 -10.74 9.68 -2.83
N SER A 18 -9.58 10.22 -3.21
CA SER A 18 -8.33 9.46 -3.28
C SER A 18 -7.08 10.27 -2.91
N VAL A 19 -6.20 9.66 -2.13
CA VAL A 19 -4.83 10.15 -1.88
C VAL A 19 -3.85 9.15 -2.45
N GLU A 20 -2.82 9.68 -3.10
CA GLU A 20 -1.75 8.90 -3.70
C GLU A 20 -0.43 9.42 -3.15
N LEU A 21 0.35 8.49 -2.59
CA LEU A 21 1.68 8.68 -2.05
C LEU A 21 2.65 7.86 -2.89
N LEU A 22 3.57 8.54 -3.56
CA LEU A 22 4.54 7.90 -4.45
C LEU A 22 5.96 8.31 -4.09
N LYS A 23 6.82 7.34 -3.77
CA LYS A 23 8.24 7.58 -3.45
C LYS A 23 8.41 8.61 -2.34
N CYS A 24 7.61 8.48 -1.27
CA CYS A 24 7.69 9.33 -0.09
C CYS A 24 8.38 8.60 1.06
N PHE A 25 9.14 9.34 1.88
CA PHE A 25 9.97 8.75 2.92
C PHE A 25 9.86 9.54 4.23
N SER A 26 9.81 8.84 5.37
CA SER A 26 9.89 9.47 6.71
C SER A 26 8.91 10.65 6.88
N SER A 27 7.66 10.49 6.43
CA SER A 27 6.68 11.58 6.36
C SER A 27 5.40 11.23 7.11
N GLU A 28 4.77 12.25 7.71
CA GLU A 28 3.45 12.17 8.32
C GLU A 28 2.42 12.84 7.40
N ILE A 29 1.34 12.14 7.12
CA ILE A 29 0.20 12.64 6.37
C ILE A 29 -1.04 12.55 7.26
N ARG A 30 -1.74 13.67 7.40
CA ARG A 30 -2.96 13.77 8.21
C ARG A 30 -4.13 14.28 7.36
N CYS A 31 -5.11 13.41 7.19
CA CYS A 31 -6.45 13.77 6.77
C CYS A 31 -7.25 14.18 8.01
N THR A 32 -7.91 15.33 8.00
CA THR A 32 -8.82 15.73 9.10
C THR A 32 -10.30 15.68 8.70
N SER A 33 -10.60 15.26 7.47
CA SER A 33 -11.96 15.08 6.94
C SER A 33 -12.09 13.71 6.29
N GLU A 34 -13.07 13.50 5.41
CA GLU A 34 -13.31 12.20 4.79
C GLU A 34 -12.22 11.82 3.77
N CYS A 35 -11.77 10.57 3.86
CA CYS A 35 -10.91 9.92 2.86
C CYS A 35 -11.56 8.62 2.38
N GLY A 36 -11.52 8.36 1.07
CA GLY A 36 -12.04 7.14 0.46
C GLY A 36 -10.95 6.10 0.21
N THR A 37 -10.07 6.38 -0.76
CA THR A 37 -8.98 5.48 -1.17
C THR A 37 -7.62 6.08 -0.90
N ILE A 38 -6.66 5.29 -0.44
CA ILE A 38 -5.28 5.68 -0.23
C ILE A 38 -4.38 4.70 -0.98
N THR A 39 -3.62 5.19 -1.94
CA THR A 39 -2.60 4.40 -2.65
C THR A 39 -1.22 4.80 -2.16
N ILE A 40 -0.41 3.82 -1.76
CA ILE A 40 0.93 4.03 -1.23
C ILE A 40 1.91 3.15 -2.00
N GLU A 41 2.83 3.78 -2.74
CA GLU A 41 3.74 3.09 -3.64
C GLU A 41 5.18 3.54 -3.45
N SER A 42 6.10 2.59 -3.35
CA SER A 42 7.55 2.85 -3.21
C SER A 42 7.88 3.76 -2.02
N CYS A 43 7.11 3.67 -0.93
CA CYS A 43 7.27 4.55 0.22
C CYS A 43 7.95 3.85 1.41
N ALA A 44 8.56 4.62 2.31
CA ALA A 44 9.05 4.08 3.57
C ALA A 44 8.78 4.99 4.76
N ASP A 45 8.54 4.37 5.91
CA ASP A 45 8.49 5.09 7.19
C ASP A 45 7.41 6.19 7.14
N ILE A 46 6.23 5.81 6.67
CA ILE A 46 5.09 6.72 6.48
C ILE A 46 4.12 6.54 7.63
N THR A 47 3.66 7.64 8.21
CA THR A 47 2.48 7.63 9.08
C THR A 47 1.32 8.29 8.35
N PHE A 48 0.22 7.57 8.15
CA PHE A 48 -1.01 8.11 7.58
C PHE A 48 -2.12 8.08 8.63
N THR A 49 -2.60 9.25 9.02
CA THR A 49 -3.72 9.40 9.97
C THR A 49 -4.97 9.90 9.25
N PHE A 50 -6.10 9.24 9.46
CA PHE A 50 -7.40 9.64 8.91
C PHE A 50 -8.50 9.52 9.98
N PRO A 51 -9.60 10.29 9.89
CA PRO A 51 -10.63 10.28 10.91
C PRO A 51 -11.58 9.08 10.75
N THR A 52 -12.13 8.59 11.86
CA THR A 52 -13.10 7.48 11.85
C THR A 52 -14.48 7.87 11.32
N SER A 53 -14.70 9.15 11.02
CA SER A 53 -15.93 9.60 10.34
C SER A 53 -16.06 9.02 8.93
N SER A 54 -14.96 8.58 8.31
CA SER A 54 -14.97 7.76 7.10
C SER A 54 -15.56 6.38 7.42
N SER A 55 -16.70 6.05 6.80
CA SER A 55 -17.39 4.76 6.99
C SER A 55 -16.58 3.57 6.45
N ALA A 56 -15.81 3.78 5.38
CA ALA A 56 -14.84 2.83 4.88
C ALA A 56 -13.65 3.55 4.24
N VAL A 57 -12.44 3.02 4.43
CA VAL A 57 -11.23 3.51 3.74
C VAL A 57 -10.52 2.33 3.11
N LEU A 58 -10.27 2.41 1.81
CA LEU A 58 -9.52 1.41 1.06
C LEU A 58 -8.07 1.86 0.95
N ILE A 59 -7.14 1.08 1.49
CA ILE A 59 -5.70 1.34 1.38
C ILE A 59 -5.07 0.27 0.50
N VAL A 60 -4.27 0.68 -0.47
CA VAL A 60 -3.51 -0.21 -1.36
C VAL A 60 -2.03 0.16 -1.25
N CYS A 61 -1.23 -0.80 -0.78
CA CYS A 61 0.21 -0.64 -0.60
C CYS A 61 0.98 -1.53 -1.58
N THR A 62 1.96 -0.96 -2.28
CA THR A 62 2.89 -1.68 -3.17
C THR A 62 4.31 -1.23 -2.86
N ASN A 63 5.26 -2.17 -2.83
CA ASN A 63 6.69 -1.93 -2.59
C ASN A 63 6.97 -0.87 -1.50
N SER A 64 6.37 -1.01 -0.32
CA SER A 64 6.44 -0.01 0.73
C SER A 64 6.75 -0.64 2.08
N ARG A 65 7.57 0.02 2.91
CA ARG A 65 7.99 -0.51 4.22
C ARG A 65 7.55 0.41 5.36
N ASN A 66 7.20 -0.17 6.51
CA ASN A 66 6.88 0.57 7.72
C ASN A 66 5.83 1.68 7.50
N VAL A 67 4.70 1.32 6.88
CA VAL A 67 3.57 2.23 6.67
C VAL A 67 2.60 2.05 7.83
N LEU A 68 2.56 3.03 8.73
CA LEU A 68 1.67 3.07 9.88
C LEU A 68 0.36 3.77 9.50
N LEU A 69 -0.75 3.03 9.51
CA LEU A 69 -2.09 3.57 9.33
C LEU A 69 -2.72 3.82 10.70
N ARG A 70 -3.34 4.98 10.88
CA ARG A 70 -4.00 5.38 12.12
C ARG A 70 -5.40 5.90 11.86
N ALA A 71 -6.35 5.33 12.59
CA ALA A 71 -7.73 5.80 12.64
C ALA A 71 -7.89 6.70 13.87
N ASP A 72 -8.23 7.97 13.65
CA ASP A 72 -8.38 9.01 14.66
C ASP A 72 -9.85 9.32 14.93
N ARG A 73 -10.27 9.32 16.18
CA ARG A 73 -11.59 9.77 16.61
C ARG A 73 -11.42 10.92 17.57
N ASP A 74 -11.81 12.11 17.12
CA ASP A 74 -11.79 13.34 17.93
C ASP A 74 -10.42 13.62 18.57
N GLY A 75 -9.33 13.40 17.82
CA GLY A 75 -7.96 13.63 18.28
C GLY A 75 -7.36 12.47 19.09
N GLN A 76 -8.06 11.34 19.21
CA GLN A 76 -7.54 10.12 19.82
C GLN A 76 -7.36 9.02 18.78
N ILE A 77 -6.19 8.39 18.77
CA ILE A 77 -5.94 7.20 17.93
C ILE A 77 -6.70 6.02 18.54
N VAL A 78 -7.75 5.57 17.86
CA VAL A 78 -8.59 4.45 18.32
C VAL A 78 -8.13 3.10 17.74
N LYS A 79 -7.41 3.14 16.62
CA LYS A 79 -6.85 1.94 15.98
C LYS A 79 -5.64 2.29 15.16
N GLU A 80 -4.69 1.37 15.09
CA GLU A 80 -3.56 1.46 14.19
C GLU A 80 -3.17 0.09 13.64
N THR A 81 -2.49 0.09 12.50
CA THR A 81 -1.89 -1.10 11.89
C THR A 81 -0.66 -0.71 11.09
N VAL A 82 0.29 -1.63 10.94
CA VAL A 82 1.51 -1.41 10.16
C VAL A 82 1.51 -2.33 8.95
N ILE A 83 1.76 -1.76 7.78
CA ILE A 83 1.87 -2.48 6.51
C ILE A 83 3.33 -2.43 6.05
N SER A 84 3.85 -3.58 5.64
CA SER A 84 5.13 -3.69 4.96
C SER A 84 5.05 -4.74 3.87
N ILE A 85 5.49 -4.37 2.68
CA ILE A 85 5.51 -5.21 1.49
C ILE A 85 6.69 -4.79 0.62
N LYS A 86 7.44 -5.77 0.12
CA LYS A 86 8.54 -5.52 -0.81
C LYS A 86 8.23 -6.22 -2.11
N ASP A 87 8.67 -5.63 -3.22
CA ASP A 87 8.70 -6.35 -4.48
C ASP A 87 9.57 -7.59 -4.32
N GLN A 88 9.07 -8.74 -4.79
CA GLN A 88 9.89 -9.94 -4.92
C GLN A 88 10.70 -9.79 -6.21
N GLN A 89 11.94 -9.31 -6.08
CA GLN A 89 12.91 -9.50 -7.16
C GLN A 89 13.13 -11.00 -7.29
N GLY A 90 12.90 -11.55 -8.48
CA GLY A 90 13.25 -12.93 -8.77
C GLY A 90 14.74 -13.12 -8.46
N GLU A 91 15.06 -13.98 -7.50
CA GLU A 91 16.42 -14.42 -7.24
C GLU A 91 16.90 -15.19 -8.47
N GLY A 92 17.59 -14.48 -9.37
CA GLY A 92 18.40 -15.12 -10.38
C GLY A 92 19.68 -15.60 -9.70
N GLU A 93 19.69 -16.82 -9.19
CA GLU A 93 20.95 -17.52 -8.88
C GLU A 93 21.77 -17.62 -10.18
N GLY A 94 22.88 -16.90 -10.22
CA GLY A 94 23.77 -16.82 -11.37
C GLY A 94 25.23 -16.77 -10.93
N GLU A 95 25.65 -17.71 -10.10
CA GLU A 95 27.07 -18.07 -9.96
C GLU A 95 27.33 -19.33 -10.80
N GLY A 96 27.97 -19.18 -11.95
CA GLY A 96 28.40 -20.32 -12.77
C GLY A 96 28.85 -19.92 -14.17
N GLU A 97 30.15 -19.87 -14.39
CA GLU A 97 30.76 -19.80 -15.71
C GLU A 97 30.34 -21.02 -16.57
N GLY A 98 29.64 -20.79 -17.68
CA GLY A 98 29.33 -21.85 -18.64
C GLY A 98 28.19 -21.47 -19.58
N PHE A 99 28.47 -21.42 -20.88
CA PHE A 99 27.47 -21.21 -21.93
C PHE A 99 26.40 -22.30 -21.90
N SER A 100 25.13 -21.99 -21.57
CA SER A 100 23.90 -22.44 -22.25
C SER A 100 22.61 -22.02 -21.49
N GLU A 101 21.56 -21.77 -22.27
CA GLU A 101 20.17 -21.43 -21.90
C GLU A 101 19.90 -20.01 -21.34
N MET A 102 19.11 -19.26 -22.12
CA MET A 102 18.44 -18.04 -21.65
C MET A 102 17.58 -18.43 -20.45
N ALA A 103 18.08 -18.18 -19.24
CA ALA A 103 17.29 -18.29 -18.03
C ALA A 103 16.02 -17.45 -18.23
N ASN A 104 14.87 -18.13 -18.26
CA ASN A 104 13.55 -17.51 -18.21
C ASN A 104 13.48 -16.79 -16.86
N ALA A 105 13.91 -15.52 -16.82
CA ALA A 105 13.76 -14.70 -15.64
C ALA A 105 12.27 -14.69 -15.30
N ALA A 106 11.91 -15.24 -14.14
CA ALA A 106 10.54 -15.24 -13.66
C ALA A 106 10.00 -13.79 -13.71
N PRO A 107 8.76 -13.57 -14.17
CA PRO A 107 8.21 -12.23 -14.22
C PRO A 107 8.27 -11.61 -12.83
N LEU A 108 8.71 -10.35 -12.75
CA LEU A 108 8.71 -9.59 -11.51
C LEU A 108 7.29 -9.63 -10.92
N GLN A 109 7.16 -10.22 -9.74
CA GLN A 109 5.92 -10.14 -9.01
C GLN A 109 5.88 -8.79 -8.32
N HIS A 110 4.81 -8.03 -8.58
CA HIS A 110 4.49 -6.79 -7.90
C HIS A 110 3.40 -7.07 -6.86
N PRO A 111 3.76 -7.69 -5.72
CA PRO A 111 2.79 -8.02 -4.70
C PRO A 111 2.15 -6.72 -4.18
N GLN A 112 0.86 -6.79 -3.89
CA GLN A 112 0.13 -5.67 -3.27
C GLN A 112 -0.50 -6.14 -1.97
N ILE A 113 -0.63 -5.25 -1.00
CA ILE A 113 -1.51 -5.46 0.16
C ILE A 113 -2.67 -4.50 0.04
N ARG A 114 -3.88 -5.04 0.13
CA ARG A 114 -5.09 -4.28 0.32
C ARG A 114 -5.46 -4.31 1.79
N THR A 115 -5.66 -3.14 2.37
CA THR A 115 -6.18 -2.98 3.73
C THR A 115 -7.49 -2.23 3.68
N LEU A 116 -8.54 -2.80 4.26
CA LEU A 116 -9.83 -2.15 4.41
C LEU A 116 -9.99 -1.69 5.86
N TRP A 117 -10.29 -0.42 6.06
CA TRP A 117 -10.93 0.08 7.27
C TRP A 117 -12.44 0.00 7.10
N ASP A 118 -13.14 -0.64 8.03
CA ASP A 118 -14.60 -0.86 8.00
C ASP A 118 -15.41 0.07 8.94
N GLY A 119 -14.75 1.07 9.54
CA GLY A 119 -15.31 1.92 10.60
C GLY A 119 -14.91 1.50 12.02
N SER A 120 -14.31 0.33 12.19
CA SER A 120 -13.95 -0.24 13.49
C SER A 120 -12.63 -0.99 13.53
N SER A 121 -12.24 -1.62 12.43
CA SER A 121 -11.10 -2.53 12.34
C SER A 121 -10.38 -2.41 11.00
N PHE A 122 -9.14 -2.89 10.97
CA PHE A 122 -8.36 -3.04 9.75
C PHE A 122 -8.34 -4.51 9.34
N ASP A 123 -8.70 -4.80 8.10
CA ASP A 123 -8.56 -6.10 7.45
C ASP A 123 -7.56 -6.00 6.30
N SER A 124 -6.43 -6.69 6.42
CA SER A 124 -5.32 -6.64 5.46
C SER A 124 -5.18 -7.99 4.74
N GLN A 125 -5.20 -7.94 3.41
CA GLN A 125 -5.08 -9.12 2.56
C GLN A 125 -4.06 -8.88 1.45
N PRO A 126 -3.15 -9.82 1.18
CA PRO A 126 -2.33 -9.76 -0.02
C PRO A 126 -3.21 -9.90 -1.26
N ILE A 127 -2.84 -9.20 -2.33
CA ILE A 127 -3.43 -9.34 -3.66
C ILE A 127 -2.35 -9.86 -4.59
N GLU A 128 -2.57 -11.05 -5.12
CA GLU A 128 -1.82 -11.55 -6.27
C GLU A 128 -2.41 -10.92 -7.53
N ARG A 129 -1.60 -10.13 -8.25
CA ARG A 129 -1.96 -9.76 -9.62
C ARG A 129 -1.70 -10.99 -10.48
N ASP A 130 -2.76 -11.75 -10.77
CA ASP A 130 -2.72 -12.64 -11.93
C ASP A 130 -2.30 -11.78 -13.13
N ASN A 131 -1.18 -12.14 -13.76
CA ASN A 131 -0.68 -11.47 -14.95
C ASN A 131 -1.87 -11.28 -15.90
N ALA A 132 -2.15 -10.03 -16.28
CA ALA A 132 -3.24 -9.65 -17.17
C ALA A 132 -3.01 -10.11 -18.62
N HIS A 133 -2.64 -11.38 -18.80
CA HIS A 133 -2.88 -12.14 -20.01
C HIS A 133 -4.13 -12.99 -19.74
N VAL A 134 -5.23 -12.57 -20.39
CA VAL A 134 -6.50 -13.29 -20.53
C VAL A 134 -7.56 -12.99 -19.44
N SER A 135 -8.49 -12.12 -19.84
CA SER A 135 -9.90 -12.08 -19.41
C SER A 135 -10.19 -11.73 -17.94
N GLY A 136 -10.71 -10.53 -17.72
CA GLY A 136 -11.18 -10.06 -16.42
C GLY A 136 -12.23 -10.98 -15.80
N HIS A 137 -11.79 -11.80 -14.85
CA HIS A 137 -12.63 -12.46 -13.86
C HIS A 137 -11.86 -12.46 -12.53
N ILE A 138 -12.20 -11.53 -11.64
CA ILE A 138 -11.80 -11.59 -10.24
C ILE A 138 -12.53 -12.79 -9.65
N ARG A 139 -11.81 -13.89 -9.37
CA ARG A 139 -12.34 -15.01 -8.60
C ARG A 139 -11.99 -14.80 -7.13
N ASN A 140 -13.02 -14.55 -6.31
CA ASN A 140 -12.89 -14.72 -4.86
C ASN A 140 -12.64 -16.21 -4.59
N LEU A 141 -11.44 -16.54 -4.08
CA LEU A 141 -11.16 -17.86 -3.55
C LEU A 141 -11.59 -17.90 -2.08
N ASN A 142 -12.88 -18.11 -1.85
CA ASN A 142 -13.39 -18.67 -0.61
C ASN A 142 -14.29 -19.86 -0.98
N GLY A 143 -13.75 -21.07 -0.79
CA GLY A 143 -14.42 -22.36 -0.91
C GLY A 143 -13.65 -23.39 -0.11
#